data_AF-A0A4Y3FPE1-F1
#
_entry.id   AF-A0A4Y3FPE1-F1
#
_cell.length_a   1.000
_cell.length_b   1.000
_cell.length_c   1.000
_cell.angle_alpha   90.00
_cell.angle_beta   90.00
_cell.angle_gamma   90.00
#
_symmetry.space_group_name_H-M   'P 1'
#
loop_
_entity.id
_entity.type
_entity.pdbx_description
1 polymer ?
#
loop_
_entity_poly.entity_id
_entity_poly.type
_entity_poly.pdbx_seq_one_letter_code
_entity_poly.pdbx_strand_id
1 'polypeptide(L)' 'MEMLNLAVAMELQVSIQYMWQNVEAKGIRSVMVRDIFRKTAITEMLHAETIVYRLVFLGGIPTTKPDLKLWEKISMKC' A
#
# COMPACT_ATOMS: atom_id res chain seq x y z
N MET A 1 -9.23 -15.56 -9.47
CA MET A 1 -8.15 -14.65 -9.93
C MET A 1 -8.46 -13.20 -9.64
N GLU A 2 -9.69 -12.76 -9.86
CA GLU A 2 -10.11 -11.38 -9.62
C GLU A 2 -9.89 -10.90 -8.17
N MET A 3 -10.16 -11.73 -7.16
CA MET A 3 -9.89 -11.40 -5.76
C MET A 3 -8.40 -11.22 -5.44
N LEU A 4 -7.51 -12.02 -6.06
CA LEU A 4 -6.06 -11.87 -5.87
C LEU A 4 -5.57 -10.58 -6.54
N ASN A 5 -6.06 -10.27 -7.73
CA ASN A 5 -5.76 -9.00 -8.39
C ASN A 5 -6.30 -7.80 -7.61
N LEU A 6 -7.49 -7.91 -7.01
CA LEU A 6 -8.03 -6.88 -6.13
C LEU A 6 -7.13 -6.71 -4.88
N ALA A 7 -6.70 -7.79 -4.25
CA ALA A 7 -5.80 -7.73 -3.11
C ALA A 7 -4.46 -7.06 -3.47
N VAL A 8 -3.85 -7.40 -4.61
CA VAL A 8 -2.65 -6.70 -5.12
C VAL A 8 -2.90 -5.20 -5.29
N ALA A 9 -4.02 -4.82 -5.90
CA ALA A 9 -4.37 -3.41 -6.09
C ALA A 9 -4.56 -2.67 -4.75
N MET A 10 -5.09 -3.34 -3.72
CA MET A 10 -5.24 -2.78 -2.38
C MET A 10 -3.87 -2.60 -1.69
N GLU A 11 -2.99 -3.60 -1.74
CA GLU A 11 -1.65 -3.49 -1.12
C GLU A 11 -0.79 -2.41 -1.79
N LEU A 12 -0.89 -2.29 -3.12
CA LEU A 12 -0.26 -1.19 -3.87
C LEU A 12 -0.80 0.18 -3.42
N GLN A 13 -2.11 0.30 -3.19
CA GLN A 13 -2.69 1.54 -2.69
C GLN A 13 -2.21 1.88 -1.27
N VAL A 14 -2.19 0.90 -0.37
CA VAL A 14 -1.80 1.11 1.04
C VAL A 14 -0.31 1.46 1.16
N SER A 15 0.55 0.82 0.37
CA SER A 15 1.99 1.17 0.32
C SER A 15 2.23 2.60 -0.16
N ILE A 16 1.54 3.04 -1.21
CA ILE A 16 1.60 4.43 -1.70
C ILE A 16 1.11 5.40 -0.62
N GLN A 17 0.02 5.07 0.06
CA GLN A 17 -0.55 5.91 1.10
C GLN A 17 0.41 6.12 2.27
N TYR A 18 0.99 5.05 2.82
CA TYR A 18 1.94 5.18 3.94
C TYR A 18 3.25 5.87 3.51
N MET A 19 3.69 5.69 2.26
CA MET A 19 4.78 6.49 1.72
C MET A 19 4.43 7.99 1.71
N TRP A 20 3.22 8.35 1.29
CA TRP A 20 2.76 9.73 1.28
C TRP A 20 2.67 10.32 2.68
N GLN A 21 2.09 9.57 3.63
CA GLN A 21 1.99 9.97 5.04
C GLN A 21 3.36 10.14 5.70
N ASN A 22 4.36 9.32 5.34
CA ASN A 22 5.74 9.51 5.79
C ASN A 22 6.36 10.84 5.31
N VAL A 23 6.01 11.30 4.10
CA VAL A 23 6.50 12.56 3.54
C VAL A 23 5.75 13.76 4.14
N GLU A 24 4.44 13.64 4.32
CA GLU A 24 3.59 14.73 4.81
C GLU A 24 3.59 14.90 6.34
N ALA A 25 4.10 13.94 7.10
CA ALA A 25 4.12 14.01 8.56
C ALA A 25 4.96 15.19 9.10
N LYS A 26 4.28 16.16 9.76
CA LYS A 26 4.86 17.38 10.34
C LYS A 26 4.69 17.44 11.86
N GLY A 27 5.56 18.20 12.55
CA GLY A 27 5.48 18.48 13.99
C GLY A 27 6.50 17.71 14.86
N ILE A 28 6.57 18.04 16.15
CA ILE A 28 7.59 17.51 17.09
C ILE A 28 7.55 15.98 17.21
N ARG A 29 6.36 15.38 17.12
CA ARG A 29 6.18 13.92 17.19
C ARG A 29 6.35 13.21 15.84
N SER A 30 6.52 13.94 14.73
CA SER A 30 6.52 13.32 13.41
C SER A 30 7.75 12.45 13.16
N VAL A 31 8.90 12.76 13.75
CA VAL A 31 10.15 12.01 13.55
C VAL A 31 9.97 10.53 13.87
N MET A 32 9.32 10.19 14.98
CA MET A 32 9.08 8.80 15.38
C MET A 32 8.05 8.11 14.48
N VAL A 33 7.01 8.84 14.05
CA VAL A 33 5.90 8.29 13.27
C VAL A 33 6.30 8.06 11.80
N ARG A 34 7.19 8.89 11.26
CA ARG A 34 7.73 8.78 9.89
C ARG A 34 8.41 7.44 9.65
N ASP A 35 9.25 6.99 10.58
CA ASP A 35 9.92 5.70 10.47
C ASP A 35 8.94 4.54 10.52
N ILE A 36 7.85 4.65 11.29
CA ILE A 36 6.79 3.65 11.33
C ILE A 36 6.09 3.59 9.97
N PHE A 37 5.63 4.72 9.44
CA PHE A 37 4.97 4.78 8.13
C PHE A 37 5.85 4.25 7.00
N ARG A 38 7.15 4.59 7.01
CA ARG A 38 8.10 4.03 6.03
C ARG A 38 8.19 2.52 6.12
N LYS A 39 8.31 1.95 7.33
CA LYS A 39 8.37 0.50 7.53
C LYS A 39 7.07 -0.19 7.10
N THR A 40 5.92 0.40 7.42
CA THR A 40 4.61 -0.12 6.99
C THR A 40 4.50 -0.11 5.47
N ALA A 41 4.86 0.99 4.80
CA ALA A 41 4.83 1.07 3.33
C ALA A 41 5.65 -0.02 2.64
N ILE A 42 6.85 -0.32 3.17
CA ILE A 42 7.70 -1.40 2.65
C ILE A 42 7.06 -2.77 2.91
N THR A 43 6.47 -2.96 4.09
CA THR A 43 5.83 -4.24 4.48
C THR A 43 4.66 -4.56 3.56
N GLU A 44 3.78 -3.59 3.27
CA GLU A 44 2.65 -3.82 2.37
C GLU A 44 3.10 -4.09 0.93
N MET A 45 4.21 -3.49 0.48
CA MET A 45 4.77 -3.82 -0.83
C MET A 45 5.24 -5.28 -0.92
N LEU A 46 5.81 -5.83 0.16
CA LEU A 46 6.20 -7.23 0.25
C LEU A 46 4.98 -8.17 0.32
N HIS A 47 3.88 -7.74 0.94
CA HIS A 47 2.60 -8.45 0.87
C HIS A 47 2.07 -8.49 -0.58
N ALA A 48 2.09 -7.36 -1.29
CA ALA A 48 1.72 -7.30 -2.70
C ALA A 48 2.56 -8.27 -3.54
N GLU A 49 3.89 -8.29 -3.34
CA GLU A 49 4.81 -9.20 -4.04
C GLU A 49 4.44 -10.68 -3.79
N THR A 50 4.19 -11.06 -2.53
CA THR A 50 3.79 -12.43 -2.16
C THR A 50 2.51 -12.87 -2.87
N ILE A 51 1.53 -11.96 -2.96
CA ILE A 51 0.26 -12.23 -3.65
C ILE A 51 0.48 -12.33 -5.16
N VAL A 52 1.32 -11.47 -5.75
CA VAL A 52 1.69 -11.52 -7.17
C VAL A 52 2.37 -12.83 -7.52
N TYR A 53 3.34 -13.30 -6.72
CA TYR A 53 3.96 -14.60 -6.94
C TYR A 53 2.91 -15.72 -6.97
N ARG A 54 1.94 -15.69 -6.05
CA ARG A 54 0.87 -16.69 -6.02
C ARG A 54 -0.06 -16.59 -7.22
N LEU A 55 -0.38 -15.38 -7.67
CA LEU A 55 -1.22 -15.13 -8.84
C LEU A 55 -0.55 -15.66 -10.11
N VAL A 56 0.75 -15.35 -10.31
CA VAL A 56 1.54 -15.80 -11.46
C VAL A 56 1.69 -17.31 -11.45
N PHE A 57 1.92 -17.92 -10.29
CA PHE A 57 1.98 -19.38 -10.14
C PHE A 57 0.70 -20.07 -10.62
N LEU A 58 -0.46 -19.44 -10.42
CA LEU A 58 -1.76 -19.93 -10.88
C LEU A 58 -2.08 -19.57 -12.34
N GLY A 59 -1.15 -18.93 -13.07
CA GLY A 59 -1.31 -18.53 -14.47
C GLY A 59 -2.06 -17.21 -14.68
N GLY A 60 -2.20 -16.39 -13.64
CA GLY A 60 -2.88 -15.09 -13.71
C GLY A 60 -1.97 -13.95 -14.16
N ILE A 61 -2.56 -12.89 -14.71
CA ILE A 61 -1.86 -11.66 -15.10
C ILE A 61 -2.04 -10.62 -13.97
N PRO A 62 -0.94 -10.16 -13.35
CA PRO A 62 -1.00 -9.18 -12.26
C PRO A 62 -1.40 -7.80 -12.75
N THR A 63 -2.12 -7.06 -11.90
CA THR A 63 -2.39 -5.64 -12.11
C THR A 63 -1.24 -4.78 -11.56
N THR A 64 -0.97 -3.67 -12.23
CA THR A 64 -0.05 -2.61 -11.76
C THR A 64 -0.80 -1.37 -11.27
N LYS A 65 -2.13 -1.38 -11.39
CA LYS A 65 -2.98 -0.25 -11.00
C LYS A 65 -3.45 -0.43 -9.56
N PRO A 66 -3.21 0.55 -8.67
CA PRO A 66 -3.74 0.51 -7.31
C PRO A 66 -5.26 0.73 -7.28
N ASP A 67 -5.92 0.25 -6.22
CA ASP A 67 -7.35 0.49 -6.01
C ASP A 67 -7.57 1.91 -5.46
N LEU A 68 -8.25 2.74 -6.26
CA LEU A 68 -8.57 4.11 -5.91
C LEU A 68 -9.69 4.20 -4.84
N LYS A 69 -10.34 3.14 -4.40
CA LYS A 69 -11.46 3.30 -3.43
C LYS A 69 -11.05 3.77 -2.02
N LEU A 70 -9.77 3.72 -1.65
CA LEU A 70 -9.33 4.06 -0.29
C LEU A 70 -9.01 5.55 -0.08
N TRP A 71 -8.65 6.31 -1.13
CA TRP A 71 -8.21 7.71 -0.98
C TRP A 71 -9.34 8.63 -0.49
N GLU A 72 -10.60 8.32 -0.81
CA GLU A 72 -11.76 9.10 -0.35
C GLU A 72 -11.93 9.03 1.18
N LYS A 73 -11.66 7.87 1.79
CA LYS A 73 -11.85 7.64 3.23
C LYS A 73 -10.70 8.14 4.09
N ILE A 74 -9.51 8.30 3.50
CA ILE A 74 -8.27 8.60 4.22
C ILE A 74 -7.82 10.06 4.01
N SER A 75 -8.62 10.88 3.29
CA SER A 75 -8.50 12.34 3.31
C SER A 75 -8.69 12.99 4.69
N MET A 76 -8.74 12.21 5.78
CA MET A 76 -8.64 12.70 7.14
C MET A 76 -7.29 13.39 7.38
N LYS A 77 -7.33 14.72 7.24
CA LYS A 77 -6.91 15.69 8.26
C LYS A 77 -5.71 15.23 9.10
N CYS A 78 -4.51 15.47 8.58
CA CYS A 78 -3.40 15.91 9.42
C CYS A 78 -3.36 17.44 9.37
#